data_AF-A0AAF0MB60-F1
#
_entry.id   AF-A0AAF0MB60-F1
#
_cell.length_a   1.000
_cell.length_b   1.000
_cell.length_c   1.000
_cell.angle_alpha   90.00
_cell.angle_beta   90.00
_cell.angle_gamma   90.00
#
_symmetry.space_group_name_H-M   'P 1'
#
loop_
_entity.id
_entity.type
_entity.pdbx_description
1 polymer ?
#
loop_
_entity_poly.entity_id
_entity_poly.type
_entity_poly.pdbx_seq_one_letter_code
_entity_poly.pdbx_strand_id
1 'polypeptide(L)'
;MIWALIAVSCAFALVGLTAYTGLWRSWTRSWSADRVFPTAFLGFGGICLGAFAALLSTHAFVITAVMMVAAFVLILVAVGLFVFGVPAWLTPRWYRHRSGA
;
A
#
# COMPACT_ATOMS: atom_id res chain seq x y z
N MET A 1 -2.99 11.02 18.04
CA MET A 1 -1.97 10.91 16.97
C MET A 1 -2.05 9.59 16.21
N ILE A 2 -2.03 8.43 16.87
CA ILE A 2 -2.11 7.10 16.22
C ILE A 2 -3.34 6.97 15.31
N TRP A 3 -4.51 7.40 15.77
CA TRP A 3 -5.75 7.37 14.99
C TRP A 3 -5.71 8.17 13.68
N ALA A 4 -5.02 9.32 13.67
CA ALA A 4 -4.85 10.12 12.46
C ALA A 4 -3.93 9.41 11.45
N LEU A 5 -2.85 8.78 11.93
CA LEU A 5 -1.97 7.97 11.10
C LEU A 5 -2.72 6.78 10.48
N ILE A 6 -3.55 6.08 11.27
CA ILE A 6 -4.37 4.98 10.75
C ILE A 6 -5.38 5.50 9.72
N ALA A 7 -6.06 6.62 9.97
CA ALA A 7 -7.03 7.19 9.05
C ALA A 7 -6.40 7.56 7.70
N VAL A 8 -5.25 8.24 7.72
CA VAL A 8 -4.48 8.57 6.51
C VAL A 8 -4.02 7.29 5.79
N SER A 9 -3.53 6.30 6.54
CA SER A 9 -3.08 5.03 5.98
C SER A 9 -4.22 4.24 5.31
N CYS A 10 -5.41 4.25 5.93
CA CYS A 10 -6.62 3.69 5.33
C CYS A 10 -7.00 4.40 4.04
N ALA A 11 -6.89 5.73 3.97
CA ALA A 11 -7.15 6.46 2.73
C ALA A 11 -6.19 6.01 1.62
N PHE A 12 -4.88 5.91 1.90
CA PHE A 12 -3.91 5.40 0.94
C PHE A 12 -4.17 3.95 0.52
N ALA A 13 -4.53 3.08 1.46
CA ALA A 13 -4.87 1.69 1.18
C ALA A 13 -6.10 1.60 0.27
N LEU A 14 -7.17 2.34 0.57
CA LEU A 14 -8.40 2.37 -0.23
C LEU A 14 -8.17 2.91 -1.64
N VAL A 15 -7.43 4.02 -1.77
CA VAL A 15 -7.07 4.61 -3.07
C VAL A 15 -6.24 3.61 -3.88
N GLY A 16 -5.23 3.01 -3.28
CA GLY A 16 -4.40 1.99 -3.93
C GLY A 16 -5.19 0.74 -4.32
N LEU A 17 -6.11 0.25 -3.48
CA LEU A 17 -6.91 -0.95 -3.75
C LEU A 17 -7.94 -0.72 -4.86
N THR A 18 -8.63 0.43 -4.82
CA THR A 18 -9.63 0.81 -5.84
C THR A 18 -8.96 1.07 -7.20
N ALA A 19 -7.75 1.60 -7.19
CA ALA A 19 -6.89 1.65 -8.36
C ALA A 19 -6.52 0.23 -8.83
N TYR A 20 -6.01 -0.64 -7.96
CA TYR A 20 -5.54 -1.99 -8.31
C TYR A 20 -6.64 -2.89 -8.89
N THR A 21 -7.83 -2.86 -8.28
CA THR A 21 -9.03 -3.60 -8.73
C THR A 21 -9.66 -3.01 -9.99
N GLY A 22 -9.27 -1.80 -10.39
CA GLY A 22 -9.84 -1.11 -11.53
C GLY A 22 -11.29 -0.68 -11.30
N LEU A 23 -11.71 -0.47 -10.05
CA LEU A 23 -12.97 0.20 -9.71
C LEU A 23 -12.88 1.70 -10.04
N TRP A 24 -11.68 2.29 -9.92
CA TRP A 24 -11.43 3.70 -10.21
C TRP A 24 -10.63 3.92 -11.51
N ARG A 25 -11.12 3.34 -12.62
CA ARG A 25 -10.47 3.38 -13.94
C ARG A 25 -10.40 4.76 -14.59
N SER A 26 -11.32 5.67 -14.26
CA SER A 26 -11.39 7.00 -14.88
C SER A 26 -10.24 7.92 -14.42
N TRP A 27 -9.87 7.84 -13.14
CA TRP A 27 -8.80 8.65 -12.56
C TRP A 27 -7.41 8.07 -12.84
N THR A 28 -7.26 6.74 -12.68
CA THR A 28 -6.02 6.00 -12.96
C THR A 28 -5.58 6.02 -14.43
N ARG A 29 -6.45 6.46 -15.35
CA ARG A 29 -6.10 6.69 -16.76
C ARG A 29 -5.09 7.81 -16.99
N SER A 30 -5.02 8.79 -16.08
CA SER A 30 -4.19 9.99 -16.24
C SER A 30 -2.85 9.92 -15.49
N TRP A 31 -2.62 8.85 -14.71
CA TRP A 31 -1.46 8.69 -13.84
C TRP A 31 -0.70 7.40 -14.17
N SER A 32 0.63 7.43 -14.04
CA SER A 32 1.43 6.23 -14.24
C SER A 32 1.16 5.19 -13.14
N ALA A 33 1.07 3.92 -13.55
CA ALA A 33 0.98 2.75 -12.66
C ALA A 33 1.98 2.80 -11.50
N ASP A 34 3.19 3.29 -11.78
CA ASP A 34 4.30 3.38 -10.83
C ASP A 34 4.04 4.34 -9.66
N ARG A 35 3.07 5.25 -9.79
CA ARG A 35 2.71 6.18 -8.71
C ARG A 35 1.52 5.71 -7.88
N VAL A 36 0.65 4.90 -8.46
CA VAL A 36 -0.67 4.58 -7.85
C VAL A 36 -0.69 3.20 -7.21
N PHE A 37 0.03 2.21 -7.74
CA PHE A 37 0.03 0.89 -7.12
C PHE A 37 0.87 0.80 -5.83
N PRO A 38 2.01 1.50 -5.70
CA PRO A 38 2.79 1.46 -4.46
C PRO A 38 2.06 2.09 -3.26
N THR A 39 1.10 2.99 -3.49
CA THR A 39 0.34 3.63 -2.40
C THR A 39 -0.54 2.65 -1.63
N ALA A 40 -0.96 1.55 -2.25
CA ALA A 40 -1.66 0.47 -1.55
C ALA A 40 -0.77 -0.14 -0.46
N PHE A 41 0.46 -0.52 -0.83
CA PHE A 41 1.45 -1.10 0.08
C PHE A 41 1.86 -0.12 1.18
N LEU A 42 1.99 1.17 0.83
CA LEU A 42 2.28 2.23 1.78
C LEU A 42 1.14 2.42 2.80
N GLY A 43 -0.12 2.36 2.33
CA GLY A 43 -1.30 2.39 3.20
C GLY A 43 -1.37 1.18 4.15
N PHE A 44 -1.16 -0.04 3.66
CA PHE A 44 -1.10 -1.22 4.52
C PHE A 44 0.05 -1.17 5.52
N GLY A 45 1.23 -0.71 5.08
CA GLY A 45 2.39 -0.52 5.95
C GLY A 45 2.11 0.48 7.08
N GLY A 46 1.45 1.60 6.75
CA GLY A 46 1.01 2.59 7.73
C GLY A 46 -0.03 2.06 8.72
N ILE A 47 -0.99 1.24 8.27
CA ILE A 47 -1.96 0.57 9.15
C ILE A 47 -1.24 -0.37 10.12
N CYS A 48 -0.30 -1.20 9.63
CA CYS A 48 0.51 -2.08 10.47
C CYS A 48 1.35 -1.30 11.48
N LEU A 49 1.92 -0.15 11.08
CA LEU A 49 2.69 0.72 11.97
C LEU A 49 1.80 1.37 13.05
N GLY A 50 0.58 1.79 12.68
CA GLY A 50 -0.41 2.29 13.63
C GLY A 50 -0.89 1.23 14.61
N ALA A 51 -1.12 0.00 14.14
CA ALA A 51 -1.47 -1.14 14.96
C ALA A 51 -0.32 -1.51 15.93
N PHE A 52 0.92 -1.53 15.44
CA PHE A 52 2.12 -1.69 16.28
C PHE A 52 2.16 -0.64 17.39
N ALA A 53 2.00 0.65 17.05
CA ALA A 53 2.01 1.73 18.04
C ALA A 53 0.90 1.59 19.08
N ALA A 54 -0.28 1.10 18.71
CA ALA A 54 -1.37 0.82 19.63
C ALA A 54 -1.12 -0.40 20.52
N LEU A 55 -0.38 -1.39 20.03
CA LEU A 55 -0.09 -2.64 20.73
C LEU A 55 1.13 -2.55 21.67
N LEU A 56 1.98 -1.53 21.54
CA LEU A 56 3.17 -1.33 22.38
C LEU A 56 2.87 -1.29 23.89
N SER A 57 1.70 -0.82 24.30
CA SER A 57 1.26 -0.79 25.70
C SER A 57 0.64 -2.11 26.18
N THR A 58 0.59 -3.12 25.32
CA THR A 58 -0.07 -4.41 25.58
C THR A 58 0.97 -5.50 25.77
N HIS A 59 0.68 -6.54 26.57
CA HIS A 59 1.57 -7.70 26.75
C HIS A 59 1.62 -8.64 25.51
N ALA A 60 1.09 -8.20 24.36
CA ALA A 60 1.00 -8.97 23.13
C ALA A 60 2.29 -8.89 22.28
N PHE A 61 3.41 -9.34 22.84
CA PHE A 61 4.74 -9.19 22.22
C PHE A 61 4.82 -9.78 20.80
N VAL A 62 4.31 -11.00 20.61
CA VAL A 62 4.38 -11.70 19.31
C VAL A 62 3.62 -10.94 18.23
N ILE A 63 2.40 -10.48 18.51
CA ILE A 63 1.57 -9.75 17.55
C ILE A 63 2.24 -8.41 17.20
N THR A 64 2.79 -7.74 18.21
CA THR A 64 3.51 -6.47 18.05
C THR A 64 4.73 -6.63 17.12
N ALA A 65 5.54 -7.67 17.33
CA ALA A 65 6.68 -7.99 16.48
C ALA A 65 6.26 -8.30 15.03
N VAL A 66 5.21 -9.10 14.84
CA VAL A 66 4.67 -9.41 13.50
C VAL A 66 4.22 -8.13 12.78
N MET A 67 3.51 -7.23 13.47
CA MET A 67 3.06 -5.96 12.90
C MET A 67 4.22 -5.05 12.50
N MET A 68 5.29 -5.00 13.30
CA MET A 68 6.50 -4.23 12.98
C MET A 68 7.19 -4.78 11.72
N VAL A 69 7.40 -6.10 11.64
CA VAL A 69 8.03 -6.73 10.48
C VAL A 69 7.17 -6.55 9.23
N ALA A 70 5.85 -6.74 9.34
CA ALA A 70 4.93 -6.52 8.24
C ALA A 70 4.97 -5.06 7.75
N ALA A 71 4.93 -4.08 8.66
CA ALA A 71 5.03 -2.67 8.32
C ALA A 71 6.35 -2.38 7.59
N PHE A 72 7.47 -2.87 8.11
CA PHE A 72 8.79 -2.68 7.52
C PHE A 72 8.87 -3.24 6.09
N VAL A 73 8.43 -4.49 5.90
CA VAL A 73 8.44 -5.14 4.58
C VAL A 73 7.54 -4.40 3.60
N LEU A 74 6.33 -4.02 4.01
CA LEU A 74 5.37 -3.31 3.14
C LEU A 74 5.88 -1.93 2.73
N ILE A 75 6.52 -1.21 3.65
CA ILE A 75 7.13 0.10 3.35
C ILE A 75 8.31 -0.07 2.40
N LEU A 76 9.19 -1.05 2.62
CA LEU A 76 10.30 -1.33 1.70
C LEU A 76 9.82 -1.71 0.31
N VAL A 77 8.76 -2.54 0.22
CA VAL A 77 8.14 -2.90 -1.07
C VAL A 77 7.56 -1.65 -1.73
N ALA A 78 6.84 -0.80 -0.99
CA ALA A 78 6.29 0.44 -1.54
C ALA A 78 7.40 1.34 -2.09
N VAL A 79 8.47 1.58 -1.32
CA VAL A 79 9.62 2.38 -1.75
C VAL A 79 10.30 1.75 -2.96
N GLY A 80 10.52 0.43 -2.95
CA GLY A 80 11.10 -0.29 -4.08
C GLY A 80 10.29 -0.13 -5.36
N LEU A 81 8.96 -0.24 -5.27
CA LEU A 81 8.08 -0.06 -6.43
C LEU A 81 8.04 1.41 -6.91
N PHE A 82 8.20 2.39 -6.01
CA PHE A 82 8.32 3.80 -6.40
C PHE A 82 9.65 4.10 -7.13
N VAL A 83 10.74 3.47 -6.69
CA VAL A 83 12.09 3.73 -7.22
C VAL A 83 12.35 2.95 -8.52
N PHE A 84 12.00 1.66 -8.53
CA PHE A 84 12.31 0.75 -9.65
C PHE A 84 11.15 0.57 -10.63
N GLY A 85 9.98 1.15 -10.33
CA GLY A 85 8.76 0.96 -11.11
C GLY A 85 8.05 -0.34 -10.78
N VAL A 86 6.79 -0.44 -11.20
CA VAL A 86 5.96 -1.61 -10.93
C VAL A 86 6.21 -2.65 -12.02
N PRO A 87 6.71 -3.85 -11.67
CA PRO A 87 7.04 -4.84 -12.68
C PRO A 87 5.78 -5.38 -13.36
N ALA A 88 5.95 -5.83 -14.61
CA ALA A 88 4.83 -6.24 -15.47
C ALA A 88 3.94 -7.32 -14.82
N TRP A 89 4.48 -8.24 -14.02
CA TRP A 89 3.68 -9.28 -13.35
C TRP A 89 2.76 -8.73 -12.26
N LEU A 90 3.14 -7.63 -11.62
CA LEU A 90 2.39 -6.97 -10.54
C LEU A 90 1.38 -5.96 -11.08
N THR A 91 1.54 -5.49 -12.32
CA THR A 91 0.51 -4.66 -12.97
C THR A 91 -0.70 -5.51 -13.33
N PRO A 92 -1.92 -5.11 -12.95
CA PRO A 92 -3.11 -5.90 -13.21
C PRO A 92 -3.43 -5.99 -14.71
N ARG A 93 -4.04 -7.11 -15.13
CA ARG A 93 -4.29 -7.44 -16.55
C ARG A 93 -5.07 -6.35 -17.31
N TRP A 94 -5.99 -5.67 -16.63
CA TRP A 94 -6.77 -4.57 -17.21
C TRP A 94 -5.91 -3.34 -17.57
N TYR A 95 -4.78 -3.15 -16.88
CA TYR A 95 -3.81 -2.10 -17.18
C TYR A 95 -2.85 -2.55 -18.30
N ARG A 96 -2.39 -3.82 -18.24
CA ARG A 96 -1.48 -4.43 -19.22
C ARG A 96 -2.05 -4.52 -20.64
N HIS A 97 -3.34 -4.83 -20.78
CA HIS A 97 -4.00 -4.92 -22.10
C HIS A 97 -4.08 -3.61 -22.87
N ARG A 98 -3.74 -2.46 -22.26
CA ARG A 98 -3.69 -1.16 -22.96
C ARG A 98 -2.30 -0.71 -23.38
N SER A 99 -1.24 -1.24 -22.74
CA SER A 99 0.15 -0.90 -23.08
C SER A 99 0.69 -1.71 -24.26
N GLY A 100 -0.05 -2.71 -24.73
CA GLY A 100 0.23 -3.48 -25.95
C GLY A 100 -0.60 -2.97 -27.13
N ALA A 101 -0.32 -1.74 -27.57
CA ALA A 101 -0.71 -1.20 -28.86
C ALA A 101 0.52 -0.56 -29.49
#